data_AF-A0A212EI63-F1
#
_entry.id   AF-A0A212EI63-F1
#
_cell.length_a   1.000
_cell.length_b   1.000
_cell.length_c   1.000
_cell.angle_alpha   90.00
_cell.angle_beta   90.00
_cell.angle_gamma   90.00
#
_symmetry.space_group_name_H-M   'P 1'
#
loop_
_entity.id
_entity.type
_entity.pdbx_description
1 polymer ?
#
loop_
_entity_poly.entity_id
_entity_poly.type
_entity_poly.pdbx_seq_one_letter_code
_entity_poly.pdbx_strand_id
1 'polypeptide(L)'
;MTEFDMKTATSLLPVMTGEEEMTKKLIDAIEFYSQNLKKEYESLLISFVLKTRLSRHAKLRLASNYNSSIDLIKDMKNNLLTKQSATALQLEILQSRQGSQSIEEFCKKLENLFVKLTISQADGKEDAYLLIIREDVGVIAARRRIREVILAVTGIILIY
;
A
#
# COMPACT_ATOMS: atom_id res chain seq x y z
N MET A 1 16.73 23.73 0.14
CA MET A 1 16.40 23.04 -1.13
C MET A 1 17.67 22.79 -1.90
N THR A 2 17.90 21.54 -2.30
CA THR A 2 19.15 21.08 -2.91
C THR A 2 19.06 21.01 -4.43
N GLU A 3 20.21 21.03 -5.09
CA GLU A 3 20.34 20.72 -6.52
C GLU A 3 20.15 19.22 -6.76
N PHE A 4 19.86 18.84 -8.01
CA PHE A 4 19.74 17.43 -8.38
C PHE A 4 21.11 16.78 -8.50
N ASP A 5 21.31 15.70 -7.76
CA ASP A 5 22.51 14.88 -7.82
C ASP A 5 22.15 13.45 -8.24
N MET A 6 22.68 13.03 -9.39
CA MET A 6 22.50 11.68 -9.92
C MET A 6 23.01 10.59 -8.98
N LYS A 7 24.07 10.83 -8.19
CA LYS A 7 24.61 9.84 -7.26
C LYS A 7 23.63 9.61 -6.12
N THR A 8 23.16 10.69 -5.50
CA THR A 8 22.13 10.65 -4.46
C THR A 8 20.83 10.02 -4.96
N ALA A 9 20.35 10.44 -6.14
CA ALA A 9 19.16 9.84 -6.76
C ALA A 9 19.36 8.34 -7.04
N THR A 10 20.58 7.93 -7.39
CA THR A 10 20.89 6.53 -7.66
C THR A 10 20.86 5.65 -6.42
N SER A 11 21.39 6.15 -5.30
CA SER A 11 21.37 5.44 -4.02
C SER A 11 19.98 5.39 -3.38
N LEU A 12 19.16 6.42 -3.60
CA LEU A 12 17.91 6.60 -2.87
C LEU A 12 16.71 6.01 -3.59
N LEU A 13 16.69 6.06 -4.94
CA LEU A 13 15.57 5.54 -5.71
C LEU A 13 15.84 4.09 -6.15
N PRO A 14 15.06 3.10 -5.68
CA PRO A 14 15.22 1.71 -6.07
C PRO A 14 14.79 1.47 -7.52
N VAL A 15 15.33 0.42 -8.14
CA VAL A 15 14.92 -0.02 -9.49
C VAL A 15 13.71 -0.94 -9.37
N MET A 16 12.68 -0.73 -10.19
CA MET A 16 11.51 -1.60 -10.21
C MET A 16 11.85 -3.01 -10.68
N THR A 17 11.55 -4.00 -9.84
CA THR A 17 11.69 -5.44 -10.16
C THR A 17 10.37 -6.10 -10.58
N GLY A 18 9.26 -5.36 -10.58
CA GLY A 18 7.92 -5.87 -10.85
C GLY A 18 7.13 -6.26 -9.60
N GLU A 19 7.76 -6.27 -8.43
CA GLU A 19 7.09 -6.42 -7.14
C GLU A 19 6.33 -5.13 -6.76
N GLU A 20 5.11 -5.30 -6.25
CA GLU A 20 4.26 -4.17 -5.82
C GLU A 20 4.90 -3.39 -4.67
N GLU A 21 5.50 -4.08 -3.70
CA GLU A 21 6.22 -3.45 -2.57
C GLU A 21 7.38 -2.58 -3.04
N MET A 22 8.11 -3.01 -4.08
CA MET A 22 9.18 -2.19 -4.64
C MET A 22 8.65 -0.97 -5.38
N THR A 23 7.48 -1.10 -5.99
CA THR A 23 6.77 0.01 -6.64
C THR A 23 6.34 1.06 -5.62
N LYS A 24 5.81 0.66 -4.47
CA LYS A 24 5.47 1.57 -3.36
C LYS A 24 6.70 2.31 -2.84
N LYS A 25 7.78 1.56 -2.53
CA LYS A 25 9.05 2.15 -2.08
C LYS A 25 9.62 3.16 -3.07
N LEU A 26 9.53 2.88 -4.38
CA LEU A 26 9.97 3.82 -5.41
C LEU A 26 9.11 5.10 -5.41
N ILE A 27 7.79 4.97 -5.30
CA ILE A 27 6.87 6.12 -5.24
C ILE A 27 7.21 7.00 -4.02
N ASP A 28 7.36 6.40 -2.84
CA ASP A 28 7.67 7.13 -1.61
C ASP A 28 9.04 7.82 -1.70
N ALA A 29 10.03 7.15 -2.30
CA ALA A 29 11.35 7.72 -2.54
C ALA A 29 11.33 8.92 -3.50
N ILE A 30 10.52 8.86 -4.56
CA ILE A 30 10.33 9.97 -5.51
C ILE A 30 9.63 11.14 -4.81
N GLU A 31 8.58 10.85 -4.03
CA GLU A 31 7.83 11.86 -3.28
C GLU A 31 8.76 12.60 -2.31
N PHE A 32 9.49 11.87 -1.47
CA PHE A 32 10.46 12.42 -0.53
C PHE A 32 11.55 13.24 -1.24
N TYR A 33 12.14 12.70 -2.31
CA TYR A 33 13.23 13.39 -3.00
C TYR A 33 12.73 14.66 -3.71
N SER A 34 11.53 14.64 -4.29
CA SER A 34 10.93 15.80 -4.96
C SER A 34 10.65 16.97 -3.99
N GLN A 35 10.22 16.68 -2.76
CA GLN A 35 9.97 17.71 -1.74
C GLN A 35 11.24 18.47 -1.31
N ASN A 36 12.40 17.82 -1.42
CA ASN A 36 13.69 18.39 -1.03
C ASN A 36 14.42 19.10 -2.19
N LEU A 37 13.95 18.87 -3.41
CA LEU A 37 14.53 19.40 -4.65
C LEU A 37 14.00 20.81 -4.96
N LYS A 38 14.81 21.65 -5.62
CA LYS A 38 14.28 22.88 -6.23
C LYS A 38 13.45 22.53 -7.47
N LYS A 39 12.36 23.28 -7.70
CA LYS A 39 11.42 23.08 -8.83
C LYS A 39 12.09 23.00 -10.21
N GLU A 40 13.16 23.77 -10.40
CA GLU A 40 13.94 23.82 -11.65
C GLU A 40 14.51 22.44 -12.04
N TYR A 41 14.76 21.57 -11.06
CA TYR A 41 15.33 20.24 -11.30
C TYR A 41 14.30 19.10 -11.31
N GLU A 42 13.00 19.38 -11.14
CA GLU A 42 11.96 18.35 -11.18
C GLU A 42 11.93 17.62 -12.54
N SER A 43 12.14 18.35 -13.63
CA SER A 43 12.21 17.79 -14.99
C SER A 43 13.32 16.74 -15.15
N LEU A 44 14.46 16.96 -14.48
CA LEU A 44 15.60 16.05 -14.47
C LEU A 44 15.29 14.80 -13.63
N LEU A 45 14.62 14.96 -12.49
CA LEU A 45 14.15 13.83 -11.68
C LEU A 45 13.17 12.94 -12.46
N ILE A 46 12.16 13.54 -13.10
CA ILE A 46 11.18 12.82 -13.92
C ILE A 46 11.88 12.04 -15.04
N SER A 47 12.78 12.71 -15.77
CA SER A 47 13.55 12.09 -16.85
C SER A 47 14.41 10.94 -16.35
N PHE A 48 15.05 11.10 -15.19
CA PHE A 48 15.85 10.07 -14.57
C PHE A 48 15.02 8.85 -14.19
N VAL A 49 13.87 9.02 -13.54
CA VAL A 49 12.97 7.93 -13.15
C VAL A 49 12.49 7.18 -14.37
N LEU A 50 11.95 7.89 -15.36
CA LEU A 50 11.38 7.30 -16.59
C LEU A 50 12.42 6.50 -17.36
N LYS A 51 13.66 6.99 -17.44
CA LYS A 51 14.71 6.33 -18.22
C LYS A 51 15.36 5.18 -17.45
N THR A 52 15.60 5.33 -16.14
CA THR A 52 16.56 4.48 -15.42
C THR A 52 15.99 3.64 -14.28
N ARG A 53 14.77 3.95 -13.77
CA ARG A 53 14.21 3.27 -12.58
C ARG A 53 12.98 2.43 -12.86
N LEU A 54 12.24 2.75 -13.92
CA LEU A 54 11.07 1.99 -14.32
C LEU A 54 11.44 0.71 -15.09
N SER A 55 10.71 -0.37 -14.82
CA SER A 55 10.78 -1.60 -15.60
C SER A 55 10.18 -1.40 -17.00
N ARG A 56 10.55 -2.26 -17.96
CA ARG A 56 10.03 -2.18 -19.34
C ARG A 56 8.50 -2.23 -19.38
N HIS A 57 7.89 -3.05 -18.51
CA HIS A 57 6.44 -3.15 -18.43
C HIS A 57 5.79 -1.87 -17.88
N ALA A 58 6.38 -1.26 -16.85
CA ALA A 58 5.87 -0.01 -16.28
C ALA A 58 5.91 1.14 -17.31
N LYS A 59 6.98 1.23 -18.11
CA LYS A 59 7.11 2.25 -19.18
C LYS A 59 6.02 2.17 -20.24
N LEU A 60 5.43 0.99 -20.48
CA LEU A 60 4.33 0.82 -21.44
C LEU A 60 2.97 1.26 -20.89
N ARG A 61 2.81 1.27 -19.55
CA ARG A 61 1.56 1.61 -18.87
C ARG A 61 1.48 3.08 -18.46
N LEU A 62 2.61 3.77 -18.48
CA LEU A 62 2.76 5.16 -18.04
C LEU A 62 2.90 6.10 -19.24
N ALA A 63 2.56 7.38 -19.02
CA ALA A 63 2.79 8.42 -19.99
C ALA A 63 4.29 8.65 -20.26
N SER A 64 4.61 9.14 -21.45
CA SER A 64 6.00 9.36 -21.86
C SER A 64 6.62 10.62 -21.25
N ASN A 65 5.79 11.58 -20.84
CA ASN A 65 6.19 12.88 -20.32
C ASN A 65 5.23 13.33 -19.21
N TYR A 66 5.76 14.05 -18.22
CA TYR A 66 4.99 14.64 -17.12
C TYR A 66 5.46 16.07 -16.87
N ASN A 67 4.52 16.93 -16.44
CA ASN A 67 4.82 18.33 -16.14
C ASN A 67 5.31 18.51 -14.69
N SER A 68 4.93 17.62 -13.78
CA SER A 68 5.32 17.64 -12.37
C SER A 68 5.59 16.23 -11.84
N SER A 69 6.42 16.14 -10.81
CA SER A 69 6.62 14.89 -10.04
C SER A 69 5.31 14.37 -9.44
N ILE A 70 4.37 15.27 -9.10
CA ILE A 70 3.05 14.92 -8.55
C ILE A 70 2.21 14.16 -9.59
N ASP A 71 2.22 14.60 -10.84
CA ASP A 71 1.50 13.94 -11.93
C ASP A 71 2.06 12.54 -12.19
N LEU A 72 3.40 12.41 -12.17
CA LEU A 72 4.08 11.12 -12.28
C LEU A 72 3.66 10.18 -11.13
N ILE A 73 3.73 10.65 -9.88
CA ILE A 73 3.36 9.86 -8.70
C ILE A 73 1.90 9.41 -8.79
N LYS A 74 0.99 10.30 -9.17
CA LYS A 74 -0.43 9.98 -9.33
C LYS A 74 -0.66 8.92 -10.38
N ASP A 75 0.01 9.03 -11.53
CA ASP A 75 -0.11 8.07 -12.61
C ASP A 75 0.49 6.70 -12.21
N MET A 76 1.63 6.69 -11.52
CA MET A 76 2.22 5.48 -10.95
C MET A 76 1.27 4.79 -9.95
N LYS A 77 0.64 5.54 -9.04
CA LYS A 77 -0.33 5.00 -8.07
C LYS A 77 -1.55 4.39 -8.77
N ASN A 78 -2.02 4.99 -9.86
CA ASN A 78 -3.20 4.51 -10.59
C ASN A 78 -2.92 3.32 -11.51
N ASN A 79 -1.79 3.35 -12.22
CA ASN A 79 -1.51 2.40 -13.29
C ASN A 79 -0.58 1.26 -12.88
N LEU A 80 0.23 1.41 -11.83
CA LEU A 80 1.18 0.37 -11.43
C LEU A 80 0.77 -0.40 -10.17
N LEU A 81 -0.03 0.20 -9.29
CA LEU A 81 -0.53 -0.47 -8.10
C LEU A 81 -1.87 -1.15 -8.39
N THR A 82 -1.98 -2.43 -8.03
CA THR A 82 -3.24 -3.16 -8.12
C THR A 82 -4.18 -2.69 -7.02
N LYS A 83 -5.30 -2.08 -7.40
CA LYS A 83 -6.40 -1.83 -6.45
C LYS A 83 -6.98 -3.17 -6.01
N GLN A 84 -6.74 -3.53 -4.75
CA GLN A 84 -7.44 -4.64 -4.13
C GLN A 84 -8.89 -4.21 -3.85
N SER A 85 -9.87 -4.95 -4.37
CA SER A 85 -11.28 -4.61 -4.13
C SER A 85 -11.67 -4.98 -2.70
N ALA A 86 -12.46 -4.12 -2.05
CA ALA A 86 -12.98 -4.38 -0.71
C ALA A 86 -13.75 -5.71 -0.66
N THR A 87 -14.48 -6.05 -1.73
CA THR A 87 -15.20 -7.31 -1.85
C THR A 87 -14.26 -8.52 -1.88
N ALA A 88 -13.16 -8.46 -2.63
CA ALA A 88 -12.18 -9.56 -2.66
C ALA A 88 -11.51 -9.75 -1.28
N LEU A 89 -11.16 -8.66 -0.61
CA LEU A 89 -10.57 -8.69 0.73
C LEU A 89 -11.55 -9.21 1.79
N GLN A 90 -12.82 -8.82 1.73
CA GLN A 90 -13.87 -9.38 2.60
C GLN A 90 -14.03 -10.88 2.40
N LEU A 91 -14.06 -11.34 1.15
CA LEU A 91 -14.12 -12.77 0.85
C LEU A 91 -12.90 -13.51 1.38
N GLU A 92 -11.70 -12.94 1.23
CA GLU A 92 -10.47 -13.52 1.75
C GLU A 92 -10.48 -13.64 3.28
N ILE A 93 -10.99 -12.62 3.99
CA ILE A 93 -11.15 -12.67 5.45
C ILE A 93 -12.15 -13.76 5.85
N LEU A 94 -13.32 -13.82 5.21
CA LEU A 94 -14.37 -14.81 5.52
C LEU A 94 -13.93 -16.25 5.22
N GLN A 95 -13.09 -16.44 4.21
CA GLN A 95 -12.58 -17.75 3.81
C GLN A 95 -11.28 -18.13 4.54
N SER A 96 -10.66 -17.20 5.26
CA SER A 96 -9.42 -17.46 5.98
C SER A 96 -9.62 -18.48 7.11
N ARG A 97 -8.70 -19.44 7.20
CA ARG A 97 -8.66 -20.45 8.26
C ARG A 97 -7.24 -20.56 8.80
N GLN A 98 -7.11 -20.82 10.10
CA GLN A 98 -5.80 -20.95 10.75
C GLN A 98 -4.97 -22.10 10.16
N GLY A 99 -5.60 -23.25 9.92
CA GLY A 99 -4.93 -24.42 9.35
C GLY A 99 -3.74 -24.86 10.21
N SER A 100 -2.57 -24.99 9.58
CA SER A 100 -1.31 -25.39 10.22
C SER A 100 -0.46 -24.21 10.73
N GLN A 101 -0.95 -22.97 10.65
CA GLN A 101 -0.22 -21.78 11.11
C GLN A 101 -0.33 -21.63 12.62
N SER A 102 0.68 -21.02 13.23
CA SER A 102 0.57 -20.61 14.65
C SER A 102 -0.54 -19.56 14.81
N ILE A 103 -1.12 -19.47 16.01
CA ILE A 103 -2.15 -18.47 16.33
C ILE A 103 -1.61 -17.06 16.05
N GLU A 104 -0.35 -16.79 16.39
CA GLU A 104 0.27 -15.48 16.20
C GLU A 104 0.41 -15.12 14.71
N GLU A 105 0.87 -16.05 13.87
CA GLU A 105 0.97 -15.83 12.42
C GLU A 105 -0.39 -15.63 11.77
N PHE A 106 -1.39 -16.40 12.20
CA PHE A 106 -2.75 -16.27 11.71
C PHE A 106 -3.38 -14.92 12.11
N CYS A 107 -3.18 -14.48 13.36
CA CYS A 107 -3.61 -13.16 13.82
C CYS A 107 -2.94 -12.03 13.02
N LYS A 108 -1.62 -12.09 12.80
CA LYS A 108 -0.89 -11.11 11.97
C LYS A 108 -1.43 -11.07 10.54
N LYS A 109 -1.76 -12.24 9.97
CA LYS A 109 -2.39 -12.32 8.64
C LYS A 109 -3.76 -11.63 8.62
N LEU A 110 -4.61 -11.90 9.60
CA LEU A 110 -5.93 -11.27 9.71
C LEU A 110 -5.81 -9.75 9.89
N GLU A 111 -4.92 -9.28 10.77
CA GLU A 111 -4.68 -7.85 10.98
C GLU A 111 -4.27 -7.16 9.68
N ASN A 112 -3.33 -7.76 8.93
CA ASN A 112 -2.91 -7.23 7.63
C ASN A 112 -4.07 -7.17 6.61
N LEU A 113 -4.95 -8.17 6.59
CA LEU A 113 -6.12 -8.17 5.71
C LEU A 113 -7.14 -7.09 6.10
N PHE A 114 -7.36 -6.88 7.41
CA PHE A 114 -8.24 -5.81 7.89
C PHE A 114 -7.69 -4.42 7.58
N VAL A 115 -6.39 -4.21 7.73
CA VAL A 115 -5.74 -2.94 7.33
C VAL A 115 -5.93 -2.70 5.83
N LYS A 116 -5.67 -3.70 4.99
CA LYS A 116 -5.89 -3.60 3.53
C LYS A 116 -7.35 -3.31 3.18
N LEU A 117 -8.29 -3.96 3.85
CA LEU A 117 -9.72 -3.74 3.65
C LEU A 117 -10.11 -2.30 4.02
N THR A 118 -9.57 -1.78 5.12
CA THR A 118 -9.82 -0.42 5.59
C THR A 118 -9.29 0.61 4.59
N ILE A 119 -8.06 0.41 4.10
CA ILE A 119 -7.45 1.22 3.03
C ILE A 119 -8.33 1.21 1.77
N SER A 120 -8.78 0.03 1.36
CA SER A 120 -9.61 -0.17 0.16
C SER A 120 -10.99 0.48 0.29
N GLN A 121 -11.65 0.36 1.43
CA GLN A 121 -12.94 1.00 1.70
C GLN A 121 -12.84 2.52 1.78
N ALA A 122 -11.71 3.05 2.23
CA ALA A 122 -11.43 4.48 2.25
C ALA A 122 -11.09 5.07 0.85
N ASP A 123 -10.98 4.24 -0.20
CA ASP A 123 -10.50 4.61 -1.55
C ASP A 123 -9.22 5.46 -1.52
N GLY A 124 -8.35 5.20 -0.54
CA GLY A 124 -7.08 5.92 -0.35
C GLY A 124 -7.21 7.35 0.20
N LYS A 125 -8.36 7.78 0.72
CA LYS A 125 -8.52 9.08 1.39
C LYS A 125 -8.15 8.98 2.87
N GLU A 126 -7.07 9.66 3.29
CA GLU A 126 -6.63 9.72 4.70
C GLU A 126 -7.73 10.24 5.65
N ASP A 127 -8.56 11.17 5.19
CA ASP A 127 -9.66 11.76 5.97
C ASP A 127 -10.77 10.75 6.30
N ALA A 128 -10.94 9.71 5.47
CA ALA A 128 -11.92 8.66 5.69
C ALA A 128 -11.49 7.68 6.80
N TYR A 129 -10.20 7.60 7.13
CA TYR A 129 -9.72 6.79 8.25
C TYR A 129 -10.25 7.34 9.58
N LEU A 130 -10.32 8.67 9.72
CA LEU A 130 -10.89 9.30 10.91
C LEU A 130 -12.39 9.02 11.04
N LEU A 131 -13.12 8.83 9.95
CA LEU A 131 -14.54 8.44 9.97
C LEU A 131 -14.72 6.97 10.37
N ILE A 132 -13.88 6.06 9.87
CA ILE A 132 -13.92 4.63 10.24
C ILE A 132 -13.49 4.43 11.71
N ILE A 133 -12.57 5.25 12.21
CA ILE A 133 -12.14 5.24 13.62
C ILE A 133 -13.17 5.96 14.52
N ARG A 134 -13.82 7.03 14.05
CA ARG A 134 -14.87 7.74 14.81
C ARG A 134 -16.20 7.00 14.87
N GLU A 135 -16.48 6.09 13.94
CA GLU A 135 -17.49 5.05 14.12
C GLU A 135 -16.94 3.96 15.07
N ASP A 136 -16.65 4.35 16.31
CA ASP A 136 -16.13 3.56 17.43
C ASP A 136 -17.08 2.42 17.90
N VAL A 137 -18.08 2.07 17.10
CA VAL A 137 -18.85 0.84 17.23
C VAL A 137 -18.21 -0.29 16.42
N GLY A 138 -17.54 0.01 15.30
CA GLY A 138 -17.05 -0.99 14.33
C GLY A 138 -15.82 -1.75 14.78
N VAL A 139 -14.80 -1.08 15.33
CA VAL A 139 -13.55 -1.72 15.78
C VAL A 139 -13.73 -2.41 17.14
N ILE A 140 -14.54 -1.83 18.03
CA ILE A 140 -14.95 -2.49 19.27
C ILE A 140 -15.87 -3.68 18.97
N ALA A 141 -16.79 -3.58 18.00
CA ALA A 141 -17.61 -4.72 17.57
C ALA A 141 -16.79 -5.75 16.78
N ALA A 142 -15.77 -5.37 16.01
CA ALA A 142 -14.87 -6.29 15.35
C ALA A 142 -13.98 -7.00 16.38
N ARG A 143 -13.42 -6.30 17.37
CA ARG A 143 -12.72 -6.94 18.50
C ARG A 143 -13.64 -7.82 19.32
N ARG A 144 -14.90 -7.42 19.53
CA ARG A 144 -15.91 -8.22 20.25
C ARG A 144 -16.35 -9.45 19.44
N ARG A 145 -16.57 -9.32 18.13
CA ARG A 145 -16.87 -10.45 17.21
C ARG A 145 -15.69 -11.38 17.02
N ILE A 146 -14.47 -10.85 16.94
CA ILE A 146 -13.24 -11.66 16.91
C ILE A 146 -13.09 -12.41 18.25
N ARG A 147 -13.37 -11.76 19.38
CA ARG A 147 -13.37 -12.41 20.71
C ARG A 147 -14.48 -13.47 20.83
N GLU A 148 -15.68 -13.20 20.32
CA GLU A 148 -16.81 -14.15 20.30
C GLU A 148 -16.56 -15.33 19.36
N VAL A 149 -15.96 -15.10 18.18
CA VAL A 149 -15.53 -16.16 17.26
C VAL A 149 -14.40 -16.99 17.86
N ILE A 150 -13.41 -16.37 18.52
CA ILE A 150 -12.35 -17.09 19.24
C ILE A 150 -12.94 -17.91 20.39
N LEU A 151 -13.89 -17.36 21.16
CA LEU A 151 -14.57 -18.08 22.25
C LEU A 151 -15.46 -19.23 21.73
N ALA A 152 -16.12 -19.05 20.59
CA ALA A 152 -16.90 -20.11 19.96
C ALA A 152 -16.00 -21.22 19.40
N VAL A 153 -14.86 -20.86 18.80
CA VAL A 153 -13.90 -21.83 18.25
C VAL A 153 -13.14 -22.58 19.36
N THR A 154 -12.83 -21.93 20.48
CA THR A 154 -12.15 -22.56 21.62
C THR A 154 -13.10 -23.28 22.58
N GLY A 155 -14.35 -22.83 22.72
CA GLY A 155 -15.39 -23.48 23.52
C GLY A 155 -15.94 -24.78 22.93
N ILE A 156 -15.80 -24.99 21.61
CA ILE A 156 -16.18 -26.25 20.95
C ILE A 156 -15.17 -27.38 21.21
N ILE A 157 -13.97 -27.08 21.73
CA ILE A 157 -12.94 -28.10 22.02
C ILE A 157 -13.08 -28.72 23.42
N LEU A 158 -14.01 -28.25 24.28
CA LEU A 158 -14.19 -28.76 25.65
C LEU A 158 -15.41 -29.65 25.87
N ILE A 159 -16.10 -30.06 24.79
CA ILE A 159 -17.12 -31.11 24.85
C ILE A 159 -16.88 -32.04 23.66
N TYR A 160 -15.91 -32.95 23.78
CA TYR A 160 -15.96 -34.34 23.31
C TYR A 160 -14.73 -35.09 23.82
#